data_AF-A0A957RST0-F1
#
_entry.id   AF-A0A957RST0-F1
#
_cell.length_a   1.000
_cell.length_b   1.000
_cell.length_c   1.000
_cell.angle_alpha   90.00
_cell.angle_beta   90.00
_cell.angle_gamma   90.00
#
_symmetry.space_group_name_H-M   'P 1'
#
loop_
_entity.id
_entity.type
_entity.pdbx_description
1 polymer ?
#
loop_
_entity_poly.entity_id
_entity_poly.type
_entity_poly.pdbx_seq_one_letter_code
_entity_poly.pdbx_strand_id
1 'polypeptide(L)'
;ERLLGQRGVLEVLLRPLLPIAMILILAAMWWNSVAGRQFLPSPLLPAERASEPVLGVTFEYELLYPRANSVGPVVSVAVNGERRQFPLEERVRATVNGVAINAQPGPPGLLVHTIDDSAQLARPGQASPVAALGLGFPSPGSEETLVLPQQGVGLRIIRQDNGTAPAADDSFVVEVIQGDRDEPVQRFTVGRSQVERVATPFGEIPLGFVPMPMMQVQANTSPGLWLVLPAVVLALAGLWGFRRRPAFLLAQSGPWPVDRSVLVIQTDRPDALASVRRRHAEQTAASEEQEQAA
;
A
#
# COMPACT_ATOMS: atom_id res chain seq x y z
N GLU A 1 -66.25 -3.93 10.93
CA GLU A 1 -65.23 -3.23 10.10
C GLU A 1 -64.54 -4.24 9.20
N ARG A 2 -63.99 -3.87 8.04
CA ARG A 2 -63.29 -4.82 7.13
C ARG A 2 -61.96 -4.27 6.63
N LEU A 3 -60.92 -5.10 6.68
CA LEU A 3 -59.62 -4.79 6.07
C LEU A 3 -59.67 -5.08 4.56
N LEU A 4 -59.55 -4.04 3.74
CA LEU A 4 -59.75 -4.11 2.29
C LEU A 4 -58.46 -4.39 1.51
N GLY A 5 -57.29 -4.06 2.06
CA GLY A 5 -56.02 -4.34 1.38
C GLY A 5 -54.79 -3.75 2.08
N GLN A 6 -53.63 -4.34 1.77
CA GLN A 6 -52.31 -3.94 2.25
C GLN A 6 -51.30 -4.00 1.10
N ARG A 7 -50.45 -2.98 0.97
CA ARG A 7 -49.35 -2.96 -0.01
C ARG A 7 -48.18 -2.15 0.54
N GLY A 8 -46.96 -2.46 0.10
CA GLY A 8 -45.77 -1.65 0.41
C GLY A 8 -45.00 -2.02 1.67
N VAL A 9 -45.40 -3.08 2.40
CA VAL A 9 -44.79 -3.42 3.70
C VAL A 9 -43.40 -4.05 3.56
N LEU A 10 -43.18 -4.90 2.56
CA LEU A 10 -41.85 -5.43 2.27
C LEU A 10 -40.89 -4.28 1.91
N GLU A 11 -41.35 -3.34 1.09
CA GLU A 11 -40.54 -2.20 0.65
C GLU A 11 -40.17 -1.28 1.82
N VAL A 12 -41.09 -1.02 2.75
CA VAL A 12 -40.80 -0.25 3.98
C VAL A 12 -39.81 -0.98 4.89
N LEU A 13 -39.88 -2.31 5.01
CA LEU A 13 -38.94 -3.11 5.80
C LEU A 13 -37.51 -3.11 5.23
N LEU A 14 -37.33 -2.86 3.93
CA LEU A 14 -36.03 -2.81 3.27
C LEU A 14 -35.33 -1.44 3.44
N ARG A 15 -36.06 -0.35 3.66
CA ARG A 15 -35.50 1.01 3.79
C ARG A 15 -34.37 1.17 4.81
N PRO A 16 -34.40 0.56 6.02
CA PRO A 16 -33.29 0.68 6.98
C PRO A 16 -31.99 0.02 6.50
N LEU A 17 -32.01 -0.83 5.47
CA LEU A 17 -30.79 -1.43 4.93
C LEU A 17 -29.87 -0.40 4.28
N LEU A 18 -30.41 0.70 3.75
CA LEU A 18 -29.63 1.78 3.12
C LEU A 18 -28.74 2.53 4.14
N PRO A 19 -29.25 3.06 5.26
CA PRO A 19 -28.38 3.67 6.28
C PRO A 19 -27.43 2.66 6.92
N ILE A 20 -27.83 1.38 7.08
CA ILE A 20 -26.91 0.32 7.55
C ILE A 20 -25.75 0.13 6.57
N ALA A 21 -26.03 0.08 5.26
CA ALA A 21 -25.01 0.00 4.22
C ALA A 21 -24.05 1.18 4.27
N MET A 22 -24.56 2.41 4.45
CA MET A 22 -23.72 3.60 4.61
C MET A 22 -22.79 3.49 5.82
N ILE A 23 -23.30 3.03 6.96
CA ILE A 23 -22.49 2.80 8.17
C ILE A 23 -21.40 1.77 7.91
N LEU A 24 -21.71 0.67 7.21
CA LEU A 24 -20.73 -0.36 6.87
C LEU A 24 -19.64 0.16 5.92
N ILE A 25 -19.98 0.98 4.94
CA ILE A 25 -18.99 1.63 4.05
C ILE A 25 -18.09 2.56 4.85
N LEU A 26 -18.67 3.40 5.71
CA LEU A 26 -17.91 4.30 6.58
C LEU A 26 -17.00 3.52 7.54
N ALA A 27 -17.49 2.43 8.13
CA ALA A 27 -16.70 1.55 8.98
C ALA A 27 -15.55 0.88 8.20
N ALA A 28 -15.79 0.44 6.97
CA ALA A 28 -14.76 -0.14 6.11
C ALA A 28 -13.68 0.89 5.74
N MET A 29 -14.09 2.12 5.39
CA MET A 29 -13.15 3.22 5.10
C MET A 29 -12.35 3.61 6.35
N TRP A 30 -13.02 3.73 7.50
CA TRP A 30 -12.37 4.03 8.78
C TRP A 30 -11.38 2.93 9.16
N TRP A 31 -11.78 1.66 9.03
CA TRP A 31 -10.91 0.52 9.28
C TRP A 31 -9.68 0.51 8.35
N ASN A 32 -9.87 0.75 7.05
CA ASN A 32 -8.75 0.87 6.11
C ASN A 32 -7.83 2.04 6.46
N SER A 33 -8.37 3.17 6.94
CA SER A 33 -7.58 4.32 7.36
C SER A 33 -6.79 4.09 8.65
N VAL A 34 -7.27 3.27 9.58
CA VAL A 34 -6.63 3.04 10.88
C VAL A 34 -5.70 1.82 10.86
N ALA A 35 -6.10 0.75 10.15
CA ALA A 35 -5.33 -0.49 10.06
C ALA A 35 -4.46 -0.56 8.80
N GLY A 36 -4.72 0.27 7.79
CA GLY A 36 -3.83 0.44 6.64
C GLY A 36 -2.49 1.02 7.08
N ARG A 37 -1.40 0.38 6.67
CA ARG A 37 -0.03 0.83 6.98
C ARG A 37 0.79 0.80 5.70
N GLN A 38 1.66 1.78 5.56
CA GLN A 38 2.58 1.89 4.43
C GLN A 38 3.98 2.19 4.96
N PHE A 39 4.96 1.51 4.39
CA PHE A 39 6.37 1.78 4.56
C PHE A 39 6.98 2.11 3.21
N LEU A 40 7.60 3.28 3.13
CA LEU A 40 8.25 3.81 1.94
C LEU A 40 9.58 4.44 2.37
N PRO A 41 10.64 3.63 2.54
CA PRO A 41 11.95 4.16 2.89
C PRO A 41 12.54 4.97 1.71
N SER A 42 13.60 5.71 1.98
CA SER A 42 14.48 6.23 0.93
C SER A 42 14.97 5.08 0.03
N PRO A 43 15.31 5.34 -1.25
CA PRO A 43 15.85 4.32 -2.12
C PRO A 43 17.05 3.64 -1.47
N LEU A 44 17.02 2.31 -1.41
CA LEU A 44 18.10 1.52 -0.84
C LEU A 44 19.32 1.61 -1.73
N LEU A 45 20.44 1.97 -1.12
CA LEU A 45 21.73 1.94 -1.76
C LEU A 45 22.24 0.50 -1.88
N PRO A 46 23.19 0.23 -2.77
CA PRO A 46 23.84 -1.08 -2.84
C PRO A 46 24.36 -1.53 -1.46
N ALA A 47 24.06 -2.77 -1.07
CA ALA A 47 24.39 -3.35 0.23
C ALA A 47 23.68 -2.70 1.45
N GLU A 48 22.67 -1.86 1.23
CA GLU A 48 21.87 -1.26 2.31
C GLU A 48 20.67 -2.15 2.71
N ARG A 49 20.19 -1.93 3.94
CA ARG A 49 18.97 -2.54 4.47
C ARG A 49 18.05 -1.48 5.06
N ALA A 50 16.74 -1.70 4.94
CA ALA A 50 15.72 -0.92 5.63
C ALA A 50 14.71 -1.86 6.31
N SER A 51 14.32 -1.54 7.53
CA SER A 51 13.39 -2.35 8.31
C SER A 51 12.29 -1.49 8.92
N GLU A 52 11.05 -1.99 8.89
CA GLU A 52 9.90 -1.41 9.56
C GLU A 52 9.31 -2.41 10.57
N PRO A 53 9.51 -2.20 11.88
CA PRO A 53 9.09 -3.16 12.90
C PRO A 53 7.57 -3.32 12.99
N VAL A 54 6.77 -2.28 12.71
CA VAL A 54 5.30 -2.37 12.83
C VAL A 54 4.70 -3.30 11.78
N LEU A 55 5.27 -3.30 10.58
CA LEU A 55 4.90 -4.22 9.51
C LEU A 55 5.60 -5.58 9.61
N GLY A 56 6.65 -5.67 10.45
CA GLY A 56 7.53 -6.84 10.50
C GLY A 56 8.29 -7.07 9.19
N VAL A 57 8.55 -6.02 8.42
CA VAL A 57 9.18 -6.09 7.09
C VAL A 57 10.62 -5.63 7.17
N THR A 58 11.53 -6.38 6.54
CA THR A 58 12.91 -5.98 6.28
C THR A 58 13.23 -6.16 4.82
N PHE A 59 13.76 -5.11 4.20
CA PHE A 59 14.33 -5.11 2.87
C PHE A 59 15.84 -5.07 2.97
N GLU A 60 16.52 -5.92 2.20
CA GLU A 60 17.98 -6.00 2.13
C GLU A 60 18.40 -6.07 0.66
N TYR A 61 19.30 -5.18 0.26
CA TYR A 61 19.89 -5.16 -1.08
C TYR A 61 21.07 -6.14 -1.10
N GLU A 62 20.91 -7.26 -1.80
CA GLU A 62 21.95 -8.26 -1.98
C GLU A 62 22.44 -8.29 -3.44
N LEU A 63 23.72 -8.61 -3.62
CA LEU A 63 24.31 -8.94 -4.91
C LEU A 63 24.48 -10.45 -4.98
N LEU A 64 23.59 -11.11 -5.73
CA LEU A 64 23.58 -12.56 -5.84
C LEU A 64 23.73 -12.99 -7.31
N TYR A 65 23.62 -14.29 -7.56
CA TYR A 65 23.55 -14.88 -8.90
C TYR A 65 22.10 -15.14 -9.29
N PRO A 66 21.32 -14.13 -9.73
CA PRO A 66 19.91 -14.33 -10.09
C PRO A 66 19.71 -15.24 -11.31
N ARG A 67 20.74 -15.38 -12.17
CA ARG A 67 20.81 -16.37 -13.26
C ARG A 67 22.17 -17.03 -13.27
N ALA A 68 22.25 -18.23 -13.86
CA ALA A 68 23.50 -18.96 -13.97
C ALA A 68 24.57 -18.07 -14.64
N ASN A 69 25.71 -17.89 -13.96
CA ASN A 69 26.87 -17.11 -14.41
C ASN A 69 26.66 -15.59 -14.55
N SER A 70 25.61 -14.98 -13.97
CA SER A 70 25.46 -13.52 -13.92
C SER A 70 25.25 -13.06 -12.48
N VAL A 71 26.10 -12.15 -11.99
CA VAL A 71 25.86 -11.42 -10.74
C VAL A 71 24.89 -10.28 -11.02
N GLY A 72 23.85 -10.15 -10.22
CA GLY A 72 22.83 -9.12 -10.41
C GLY A 72 22.16 -8.70 -9.11
N PRO A 73 21.51 -7.52 -9.12
CA PRO A 73 20.87 -6.97 -7.94
C PRO A 73 19.63 -7.77 -7.55
N VAL A 74 19.54 -8.16 -6.28
CA VAL A 74 18.42 -8.88 -5.69
C VAL A 74 17.93 -8.11 -4.47
N VAL A 75 16.62 -7.92 -4.34
CA VAL A 75 16.03 -7.52 -3.06
C VAL A 75 15.60 -8.75 -2.29
N SER A 76 16.15 -8.89 -1.10
CA SER A 76 15.76 -9.89 -0.11
C SER A 76 14.74 -9.23 0.82
N VAL A 77 13.52 -9.77 0.82
CA VAL A 77 12.41 -9.25 1.62
C VAL A 77 12.05 -10.28 2.67
N ALA A 78 12.18 -9.91 3.94
CA ALA A 78 11.73 -10.71 5.06
C ALA A 78 10.45 -10.12 5.65
N VAL A 79 9.39 -10.91 5.73
CA VAL A 79 8.13 -10.52 6.40
C VAL A 79 7.83 -11.52 7.51
N ASN A 80 7.89 -11.07 8.76
CA ASN A 80 7.72 -11.92 9.96
C ASN A 80 8.62 -13.18 9.95
N GLY A 81 9.85 -13.04 9.44
CA GLY A 81 10.83 -14.13 9.38
C GLY A 81 10.78 -14.99 8.10
N GLU A 82 9.74 -14.90 7.28
CA GLU A 82 9.73 -15.54 5.96
C GLU A 82 10.47 -14.64 4.97
N ARG A 83 11.57 -15.16 4.41
CA ARG A 83 12.41 -14.46 3.44
C ARG A 83 12.06 -14.89 2.02
N ARG A 84 11.87 -13.91 1.14
CA ARG A 84 11.76 -14.11 -0.32
C ARG A 84 12.71 -13.16 -1.04
N GLN A 85 13.35 -13.67 -2.08
CA GLN A 85 14.27 -12.93 -2.90
C GLN A 85 13.64 -12.62 -4.26
N PHE A 86 13.84 -11.40 -4.74
CA PHE A 86 13.34 -10.97 -6.04
C PHE A 86 14.49 -10.38 -6.87
N PRO A 87 14.82 -10.98 -8.03
CA PRO A 87 15.77 -10.36 -8.96
C PRO A 87 15.16 -9.07 -9.52
N LEU A 88 15.90 -7.98 -9.47
CA LEU A 88 15.39 -6.64 -9.80
C LEU A 88 15.93 -6.12 -11.12
N GLU A 89 15.70 -6.89 -12.18
CA GLU A 89 15.85 -6.39 -13.55
C GLU A 89 14.63 -5.54 -13.95
N GLU A 90 13.46 -5.84 -13.38
CA GLU A 90 12.19 -5.18 -13.67
C GLU A 90 11.41 -4.86 -12.39
N ARG A 91 10.31 -4.12 -12.54
CA ARG A 91 9.38 -3.86 -11.44
C ARG A 91 8.76 -5.17 -10.94
N VAL A 92 8.92 -5.42 -9.66
CA VAL A 92 8.35 -6.55 -8.94
C VAL A 92 7.13 -6.09 -8.15
N ARG A 93 6.04 -6.85 -8.25
CA ARG A 93 4.87 -6.75 -7.37
C ARG A 93 4.56 -8.12 -6.79
N ALA A 94 4.60 -8.25 -5.48
CA ALA A 94 4.39 -9.51 -4.79
C ALA A 94 3.56 -9.30 -3.52
N THR A 95 3.05 -10.40 -2.97
CA THR A 95 2.43 -10.41 -1.64
C THR A 95 3.09 -11.48 -0.80
N VAL A 96 3.56 -11.11 0.38
CA VAL A 96 4.20 -12.01 1.34
C VAL A 96 3.53 -11.80 2.69
N ASN A 97 2.93 -12.85 3.25
CA ASN A 97 2.21 -12.81 4.53
C ASN A 97 1.21 -11.65 4.67
N GLY A 98 0.44 -11.38 3.62
CA GLY A 98 -0.58 -10.32 3.59
C GLY A 98 -0.04 -8.90 3.40
N VAL A 99 1.28 -8.73 3.29
CA VAL A 99 1.92 -7.46 2.95
C VAL A 99 2.17 -7.43 1.45
N ALA A 100 1.61 -6.43 0.76
CA ALA A 100 1.94 -6.18 -0.63
C ALA A 100 3.27 -5.44 -0.71
N ILE A 101 4.16 -5.97 -1.54
CA ILE A 101 5.51 -5.49 -1.75
C ILE A 101 5.62 -5.03 -3.20
N ASN A 102 6.08 -3.80 -3.37
CA ASN A 102 6.50 -3.28 -4.66
C ASN A 102 7.98 -2.96 -4.58
N ALA A 103 8.77 -3.48 -5.53
CA ALA A 103 10.17 -3.15 -5.65
C ALA A 103 10.49 -2.86 -7.11
N GLN A 104 11.35 -1.87 -7.37
CA GLN A 104 11.76 -1.53 -8.73
C GLN A 104 13.16 -0.91 -8.72
N PRO A 105 13.90 -1.00 -9.83
CA PRO A 105 15.09 -0.20 -10.06
C PRO A 105 14.76 1.30 -9.93
N GLY A 106 15.57 2.01 -9.16
CA GLY A 106 15.52 3.45 -8.93
C GLY A 106 16.60 4.19 -9.72
N PRO A 107 16.97 5.41 -9.30
CA PRO A 107 18.04 6.16 -9.93
C PRO A 107 19.41 5.44 -9.77
N PRO A 108 20.41 5.81 -10.57
CA PRO A 108 21.72 5.16 -10.56
C PRO A 108 22.41 5.23 -9.20
N GLY A 109 23.09 4.15 -8.85
CA GLY A 109 24.01 4.05 -7.74
C GLY A 109 25.34 3.46 -8.19
N LEU A 110 26.28 3.45 -7.26
CA LEU A 110 27.61 2.88 -7.46
C LEU A 110 27.99 2.10 -6.22
N LEU A 111 28.31 0.82 -6.39
CA LEU A 111 28.99 0.06 -5.35
C LEU A 111 30.50 0.23 -5.53
N VAL A 112 31.16 0.71 -4.49
CA VAL A 112 32.63 0.74 -4.41
C VAL A 112 33.05 -0.29 -3.38
N HIS A 113 33.98 -1.16 -3.75
CA HIS A 113 34.52 -2.15 -2.82
C HIS A 113 36.02 -2.33 -3.01
N THR A 114 36.71 -2.71 -1.94
CA THR A 114 38.07 -3.22 -2.01
C THR A 114 38.05 -4.66 -2.57
N ILE A 115 39.05 -5.01 -3.39
CA ILE A 115 39.13 -6.33 -4.04
C ILE A 115 39.73 -7.39 -3.12
N ASP A 116 40.69 -6.97 -2.30
CA ASP A 116 41.57 -7.83 -1.49
C ASP A 116 41.55 -7.42 0.00
N ASP A 117 40.52 -6.70 0.43
CA ASP A 117 40.39 -6.11 1.76
C ASP A 117 41.57 -5.21 2.18
N SER A 118 42.37 -4.73 1.21
CA SER A 118 43.57 -3.91 1.43
C SER A 118 43.30 -2.52 2.00
N ALA A 119 42.07 -2.02 1.85
CA ALA A 119 41.65 -0.74 2.41
C ALA A 119 40.21 -0.80 2.93
N GLN A 120 39.89 0.07 3.86
CA GLN A 120 38.52 0.27 4.33
C GLN A 120 37.97 1.59 3.80
N LEU A 121 36.69 1.58 3.42
CA LEU A 121 35.95 2.66 2.80
C LEU A 121 35.01 3.29 3.82
N ALA A 122 34.85 4.61 3.81
CA ALA A 122 33.88 5.27 4.67
C ALA A 122 33.28 6.51 3.98
N ARG A 123 32.09 6.91 4.40
CA ARG A 123 31.60 8.27 4.14
C ARG A 123 32.25 9.26 5.09
N PRO A 124 32.38 10.54 4.72
CA PRO A 124 32.73 11.59 5.67
C PRO A 124 31.83 11.53 6.91
N GLY A 125 32.43 11.44 8.10
CA GLY A 125 31.72 11.36 9.38
C GLY A 125 31.22 9.96 9.78
N GLN A 126 31.40 8.93 8.94
CA GLN A 126 31.06 7.55 9.30
C GLN A 126 32.06 6.99 10.32
N ALA A 127 31.56 6.51 11.45
CA ALA A 127 32.39 6.05 12.57
C ALA A 127 33.15 4.75 12.30
N SER A 128 32.54 3.82 11.55
CA SER A 128 33.12 2.50 11.25
C SER A 128 33.29 2.33 9.75
N PRO A 129 34.54 2.22 9.25
CA PRO A 129 34.78 2.00 7.84
C PRO A 129 34.49 0.54 7.47
N VAL A 130 34.21 0.29 6.19
CA VAL A 130 33.71 -0.99 5.65
C VAL A 130 34.43 -1.36 4.35
N ALA A 131 34.47 -2.64 4.00
CA ALA A 131 35.11 -3.11 2.77
C ALA A 131 34.32 -2.77 1.49
N ALA A 132 33.02 -2.55 1.61
CA ALA A 132 32.14 -2.24 0.49
C ALA A 132 31.10 -1.19 0.90
N LEU A 133 30.88 -0.20 0.03
CA LEU A 133 29.97 0.90 0.29
C LEU A 133 29.17 1.25 -0.97
N GLY A 134 27.84 1.26 -0.85
CA GLY A 134 26.93 1.79 -1.86
C GLY A 134 26.81 3.31 -1.78
N LEU A 135 26.79 3.96 -2.94
CA LEU A 135 26.59 5.39 -3.15
C LEU A 135 25.39 5.62 -4.08
N GLY A 136 24.66 6.72 -3.89
CA GLY A 136 23.43 7.01 -4.62
C GLY A 136 23.46 8.35 -5.32
N PHE A 137 22.99 8.42 -6.56
CA PHE A 137 23.07 9.62 -7.39
C PHE A 137 21.70 9.98 -7.99
N PRO A 138 20.83 10.63 -7.21
CA PRO A 138 19.42 10.82 -7.57
C PRO A 138 19.23 11.67 -8.84
N SER A 139 20.12 12.63 -9.09
CA SER A 139 20.10 13.49 -10.28
C SER A 139 21.46 13.51 -10.99
N PRO A 140 21.50 13.82 -12.29
CA PRO A 140 22.77 14.10 -12.96
C PRO A 140 23.48 15.28 -12.29
N GLY A 141 24.82 15.23 -12.21
CA GLY A 141 25.63 16.20 -11.47
C GLY A 141 25.60 16.02 -9.94
N SER A 142 24.88 15.02 -9.40
CA SER A 142 25.00 14.68 -7.98
C SER A 142 26.42 14.24 -7.67
N GLU A 143 26.91 14.65 -6.50
CA GLU A 143 28.24 14.32 -6.01
C GLU A 143 28.15 13.53 -4.71
N GLU A 144 28.98 12.49 -4.59
CA GLU A 144 29.16 11.73 -3.36
C GLU A 144 30.65 11.66 -3.05
N THR A 145 30.96 11.68 -1.76
CA THR A 145 32.35 11.63 -1.28
C THR A 145 32.57 10.33 -0.53
N LEU A 146 33.63 9.62 -0.92
CA LEU A 146 34.15 8.46 -0.23
C LEU A 146 35.52 8.81 0.34
N VAL A 147 35.88 8.29 1.50
CA VAL A 147 37.23 8.39 2.05
C VAL A 147 37.80 7.01 2.29
N LEU A 148 39.12 6.90 2.14
CA LEU A 148 39.93 5.75 2.55
C LEU A 148 40.73 6.21 3.77
N PRO A 149 40.19 6.08 5.00
CA PRO A 149 40.75 6.77 6.17
C PRO A 149 42.19 6.39 6.48
N GLN A 150 42.55 5.12 6.26
CA GLN A 150 43.89 4.59 6.50
C GLN A 150 44.91 5.03 5.46
N GLN A 151 44.44 5.50 4.29
CA GLN A 151 45.28 5.83 3.15
C GLN A 151 45.41 7.35 2.94
N GLY A 152 44.65 8.16 3.68
CA GLY A 152 44.67 9.62 3.53
C GLY A 152 44.15 10.11 2.18
N VAL A 153 43.26 9.33 1.55
CA VAL A 153 42.69 9.62 0.23
C VAL A 153 41.19 9.85 0.33
N GLY A 154 40.70 10.88 -0.36
CA GLY A 154 39.29 11.10 -0.65
C GLY A 154 39.00 10.82 -2.12
N LEU A 155 37.85 10.23 -2.41
CA LEU A 155 37.29 10.12 -3.75
C LEU A 155 36.07 11.02 -3.82
N ARG A 156 36.08 11.97 -4.74
CA ARG A 156 34.88 12.70 -5.15
C ARG A 156 34.31 12.01 -6.39
N ILE A 157 33.07 11.56 -6.30
CA ILE A 157 32.41 10.80 -7.37
C ILE A 157 31.23 11.62 -7.85
N ILE A 158 31.13 11.82 -9.15
CA ILE A 158 30.16 12.71 -9.77
C ILE A 158 29.42 11.95 -10.86
N ARG A 159 28.09 11.89 -10.78
CA ARG A 159 27.28 11.31 -11.86
C ARG A 159 27.29 12.24 -13.07
N GLN A 160 27.68 11.71 -14.22
CA GLN A 160 27.58 12.40 -15.51
C GLN A 160 26.19 12.18 -16.11
N ASP A 161 25.69 13.20 -16.82
CA ASP A 161 24.49 13.08 -17.63
C ASP A 161 24.89 12.64 -19.05
N ASN A 162 24.53 11.42 -19.45
CA ASN A 162 24.72 10.96 -20.83
C ASN A 162 23.40 11.00 -21.64
N GLY A 163 22.32 11.58 -21.09
CA GLY A 163 21.01 11.75 -21.75
C GLY A 163 20.02 10.61 -21.49
N THR A 164 18.74 11.00 -21.26
CA THR A 164 17.50 10.23 -20.98
C THR A 164 17.59 8.88 -20.24
N ALA A 165 16.92 8.83 -19.09
CA ALA A 165 16.62 7.59 -18.35
C ALA A 165 15.92 6.52 -19.24
N PRO A 166 16.22 5.22 -19.07
CA PRO A 166 16.91 4.62 -17.93
C PRO A 166 18.36 4.18 -18.21
N ALA A 167 19.30 4.68 -17.39
CA ALA A 167 20.43 4.01 -16.73
C ALA A 167 21.19 2.83 -17.37
N ALA A 168 21.25 2.71 -18.71
CA ALA A 168 22.18 1.78 -19.37
C ALA A 168 23.54 2.42 -19.64
N ASP A 169 23.56 3.75 -19.84
CA ASP A 169 24.76 4.50 -20.25
C ASP A 169 25.17 5.57 -19.22
N ASP A 170 24.59 5.59 -18.02
CA ASP A 170 25.03 6.51 -16.95
C ASP A 170 26.49 6.21 -16.58
N SER A 171 27.32 7.25 -16.52
CA SER A 171 28.72 7.13 -16.13
C SER A 171 29.05 8.01 -14.92
N PHE A 172 30.08 7.61 -14.18
CA PHE A 172 30.54 8.31 -13.00
C PHE A 172 31.97 8.77 -13.22
N VAL A 173 32.23 10.06 -13.00
CA VAL A 173 33.59 10.57 -12.94
C VAL A 173 34.06 10.43 -11.50
N VAL A 174 35.21 9.77 -11.32
CA VAL A 174 35.87 9.61 -10.03
C VAL A 174 37.11 10.47 -10.04
N GLU A 175 37.22 11.33 -9.03
CA GLU A 175 38.37 12.20 -8.79
C GLU A 175 39.02 11.80 -7.47
N VAL A 176 40.29 11.43 -7.54
CA VAL A 176 41.10 11.03 -6.39
C VAL A 176 41.80 12.27 -5.84
N ILE A 177 41.55 12.59 -4.59
CA ILE A 177 42.10 13.75 -3.88
C ILE A 177 42.98 13.22 -2.75
N GLN A 178 44.22 13.69 -2.69
CA GLN A 178 45.15 13.40 -1.61
C GLN A 178 45.23 14.62 -0.69
N GLY A 179 45.30 14.42 0.63
CA GLY A 179 45.12 15.49 1.61
C GLY A 179 46.13 16.65 1.56
N ASP A 180 47.22 16.50 0.80
CA ASP A 180 48.27 17.50 0.59
C ASP A 180 48.09 18.32 -0.70
N ARG A 181 47.03 18.06 -1.49
CA ARG A 181 46.80 18.69 -2.80
C ARG A 181 45.36 19.16 -2.99
N ASP A 182 45.21 20.36 -3.52
CA ASP A 182 43.91 20.94 -3.88
C ASP A 182 43.38 20.41 -5.23
N GLU A 183 44.26 19.88 -6.08
CA GLU A 183 43.91 19.30 -7.38
C GLU A 183 43.85 17.77 -7.32
N PRO A 184 42.90 17.14 -8.06
CA PRO A 184 42.80 15.68 -8.10
C PRO A 184 44.03 15.07 -8.76
N VAL A 185 44.67 14.13 -8.06
CA VAL A 185 45.88 13.43 -8.53
C VAL A 185 45.58 12.42 -9.64
N GLN A 186 44.34 11.94 -9.71
CA GLN A 186 43.88 10.97 -10.67
C GLN A 186 42.41 11.22 -10.96
N ARG A 187 42.02 11.08 -12.23
CA ARG A 187 40.65 11.20 -12.68
C ARG A 187 40.36 10.13 -13.72
N PHE A 188 39.24 9.43 -13.56
CA PHE A 188 38.79 8.41 -14.49
C PHE A 188 37.27 8.34 -14.54
N THR A 189 36.75 7.64 -15.55
CA THR A 189 35.31 7.46 -15.76
C THR A 189 34.94 5.99 -15.59
N VAL A 190 33.88 5.74 -14.83
CA VAL A 190 33.29 4.42 -14.61
C VAL A 190 31.94 4.38 -15.33
N GLY A 191 31.85 3.63 -16.43
CA GLY A 191 30.59 3.38 -17.14
C GLY A 191 30.14 1.92 -17.09
N ARG A 192 31.00 1.02 -16.62
CA ARG A 192 30.73 -0.42 -16.46
C ARG A 192 31.47 -0.94 -15.26
N SER A 193 31.15 -2.16 -14.84
CA SER A 193 31.91 -2.83 -13.79
C SER A 193 33.38 -2.92 -14.18
N GLN A 194 34.25 -2.31 -13.38
CA GLN A 194 35.69 -2.27 -13.65
C GLN A 194 36.47 -2.19 -12.33
N VAL A 195 37.72 -2.62 -12.38
CA VAL A 195 38.67 -2.48 -11.28
C VAL A 195 39.65 -1.39 -11.67
N GLU A 196 39.81 -0.39 -10.82
CA GLU A 196 40.73 0.72 -11.02
C GLU A 196 41.75 0.75 -9.89
N ARG A 197 42.99 1.10 -10.25
CA ARG A 197 44.08 1.27 -9.29
C ARG A 197 44.11 2.72 -8.84
N VAL A 198 43.71 2.96 -7.59
CA VAL A 198 43.66 4.30 -7.00
C VAL A 198 45.01 4.64 -6.42
N ALA A 199 45.58 5.76 -6.88
CA ALA A 199 46.85 6.27 -6.36
C ALA A 199 46.70 6.77 -4.92
N THR A 200 47.46 6.19 -4.00
CA THR A 200 47.56 6.65 -2.61
C THR A 200 49.01 7.05 -2.27
N PRO A 201 49.24 7.80 -1.18
CA PRO A 201 50.59 8.10 -0.70
C PRO A 201 51.45 6.85 -0.39
N PHE A 202 50.82 5.70 -0.16
CA PHE A 202 51.50 4.45 0.22
C PHE A 202 51.59 3.42 -0.92
N GLY A 203 51.09 3.75 -2.11
CA GLY A 203 51.03 2.86 -3.27
C GLY A 203 49.66 2.84 -3.94
N GLU A 204 49.53 2.06 -5.00
CA GLU A 204 48.26 1.87 -5.70
C GLU A 204 47.39 0.83 -4.99
N ILE A 205 46.09 1.12 -4.84
CA ILE A 205 45.12 0.21 -4.24
C ILE A 205 44.05 -0.17 -5.27
N PRO A 206 43.79 -1.48 -5.50
CA PRO A 206 42.76 -1.90 -6.41
C PRO A 206 41.37 -1.75 -5.78
N LEU A 207 40.54 -0.87 -6.36
CA LEU A 207 39.13 -0.74 -6.00
C LEU A 207 38.24 -1.23 -7.14
N GLY A 208 37.22 -2.02 -6.79
CA GLY A 208 36.14 -2.42 -7.67
C GLY A 208 35.05 -1.36 -7.67
N PHE A 209 34.63 -0.97 -8.88
CA PHE A 209 33.53 -0.04 -9.11
C PHE A 209 32.46 -0.76 -9.91
N VAL A 210 31.24 -0.86 -9.38
CA VAL A 210 30.13 -1.58 -9.99
C VAL A 210 28.92 -0.63 -10.10
N PRO A 211 28.68 -0.05 -11.29
CA PRO A 211 27.46 0.70 -11.58
C PRO A 211 26.23 -0.18 -11.42
N MET A 212 25.25 0.27 -10.64
CA MET A 212 24.03 -0.49 -10.38
C MET A 212 22.91 0.41 -9.85
N PRO A 213 21.63 0.12 -10.12
CA PRO A 213 20.54 0.98 -9.68
C PRO A 213 20.40 0.95 -8.15
N MET A 214 20.03 2.08 -7.55
CA MET A 214 19.41 2.08 -6.22
C MET A 214 18.08 1.32 -6.29
N MET A 215 17.57 0.81 -5.17
CA MET A 215 16.29 0.10 -5.15
C MET A 215 15.21 0.94 -4.51
N GLN A 216 14.13 1.19 -5.26
CA GLN A 216 12.91 1.75 -4.70
C GLN A 216 12.04 0.61 -4.20
N VAL A 217 11.82 0.55 -2.89
CA VAL A 217 11.01 -0.47 -2.24
C VAL A 217 9.84 0.17 -1.50
N GLN A 218 8.72 -0.54 -1.48
CA GLN A 218 7.52 -0.14 -0.77
C GLN A 218 6.86 -1.40 -0.21
N ALA A 219 6.42 -1.31 1.03
CA ALA A 219 5.51 -2.29 1.62
C ALA A 219 4.21 -1.58 2.02
N ASN A 220 3.08 -2.23 1.78
CA ASN A 220 1.82 -1.79 2.37
C ASN A 220 0.94 -2.97 2.75
N THR A 221 0.06 -2.71 3.70
CA THR A 221 -1.04 -3.59 4.07
C THR A 221 -2.30 -2.76 3.97
N SER A 222 -3.27 -3.25 3.22
CA SER A 222 -4.64 -2.79 3.29
C SER A 222 -5.49 -3.90 3.91
N PRO A 223 -6.27 -3.60 4.95
CA PRO A 223 -7.32 -4.50 5.35
C PRO A 223 -8.24 -4.77 4.15
N GLY A 224 -8.51 -6.03 3.87
CA GLY A 224 -9.35 -6.40 2.73
C GLY A 224 -10.69 -5.65 2.75
N LEU A 225 -11.15 -5.19 1.58
CA LEU A 225 -12.42 -4.48 1.41
C LEU A 225 -13.64 -5.42 1.49
N TRP A 226 -13.56 -6.49 2.29
CA TRP A 226 -14.60 -7.52 2.37
C TRP A 226 -15.93 -6.97 2.88
N LEU A 227 -15.91 -5.91 3.71
CA LEU A 227 -17.10 -5.21 4.20
C LEU A 227 -17.84 -4.41 3.13
N VAL A 228 -17.17 -4.07 2.02
CA VAL A 228 -17.81 -3.30 0.93
C VAL A 228 -18.85 -4.15 0.21
N LEU A 229 -18.56 -5.43 -0.02
CA LEU A 229 -19.45 -6.34 -0.73
C LEU A 229 -20.83 -6.51 -0.03
N PRO A 230 -20.92 -6.86 1.28
CA PRO A 230 -22.20 -6.90 1.97
C PRO A 230 -22.85 -5.52 2.04
N ALA A 231 -22.08 -4.44 2.16
CA ALA A 231 -22.64 -3.09 2.16
C ALA A 231 -23.31 -2.75 0.81
N VAL A 232 -22.71 -3.13 -0.32
CA VAL A 232 -23.32 -2.96 -1.65
C VAL A 232 -24.64 -3.73 -1.77
N VAL A 233 -24.67 -4.98 -1.30
CA VAL A 233 -25.90 -5.79 -1.31
C VAL A 233 -27.00 -5.11 -0.48
N LEU A 234 -26.66 -4.62 0.71
CA LEU A 234 -27.59 -3.90 1.58
C LEU A 234 -28.06 -2.57 0.97
N ALA A 235 -27.17 -1.85 0.30
CA ALA A 235 -27.50 -0.59 -0.38
C ALA A 235 -28.50 -0.84 -1.52
N LEU A 236 -28.28 -1.87 -2.35
CA LEU A 236 -29.20 -2.24 -3.43
C LEU A 236 -30.57 -2.66 -2.89
N ALA A 237 -30.59 -3.47 -1.82
CA ALA A 237 -31.83 -3.89 -1.16
C ALA A 237 -32.58 -2.70 -0.56
N GLY A 238 -31.87 -1.78 0.10
CA GLY A 238 -32.44 -0.55 0.64
C GLY A 238 -32.98 0.38 -0.44
N LEU A 239 -32.24 0.58 -1.53
CA LEU A 239 -32.66 1.40 -2.66
C LEU A 239 -33.92 0.85 -3.34
N TRP A 240 -34.05 -0.48 -3.43
CA TRP A 240 -35.28 -1.14 -3.88
C TRP A 240 -36.47 -0.78 -2.97
N GLY A 241 -36.26 -0.70 -1.66
CA GLY A 241 -37.28 -0.26 -0.68
C GLY A 241 -37.76 1.18 -0.85
N PHE A 242 -36.96 2.05 -1.50
CA PHE A 242 -37.35 3.42 -1.86
C PHE A 242 -37.97 3.56 -3.24
N ARG A 243 -37.93 2.52 -4.09
CA ARG A 243 -38.48 2.55 -5.46
C ARG A 243 -40.02 2.60 -5.50
N ARG A 244 -40.71 2.27 -4.42
CA ARG A 244 -42.18 2.24 -4.35
C ARG A 244 -42.74 3.07 -3.17
N ARG A 245 -43.97 3.59 -3.38
CA ARG A 245 -44.72 4.47 -2.47
C ARG A 245 -44.84 3.91 -1.03
N PRO A 246 -45.06 4.78 -0.01
CA PRO A 246 -45.27 4.39 1.39
C PRO A 246 -46.34 3.30 1.57
N ALA A 247 -46.20 2.50 2.63
CA ALA A 247 -47.15 1.43 2.90
C ALA A 247 -48.53 2.02 3.20
N PHE A 248 -49.57 1.38 2.66
CA PHE A 248 -50.95 1.78 2.88
C PHE A 248 -51.80 0.59 3.33
N LEU A 249 -52.75 0.89 4.21
CA LEU A 249 -53.77 -0.02 4.70
C LEU A 249 -55.13 0.65 4.52
N LEU A 250 -56.01 -0.07 3.83
CA LEU A 250 -57.40 0.35 3.62
C LEU A 250 -58.27 -0.37 4.64
N ALA A 251 -58.92 0.39 5.51
CA ALA A 251 -59.89 -0.12 6.48
C ALA A 251 -61.26 0.51 6.23
N GLN A 252 -62.30 -0.32 6.21
CA GLN A 252 -63.69 0.12 6.11
C GLN A 252 -64.32 0.15 7.50
N SER A 253 -64.81 1.32 7.93
CA SER A 253 -65.67 1.43 9.10
C SER A 253 -67.16 1.35 8.70
N GLY A 254 -67.94 0.55 9.45
CA GLY A 254 -69.41 0.43 9.31
C GLY A 254 -69.95 -0.76 8.49
N PRO A 255 -71.14 -1.31 8.86
CA PRO A 255 -71.83 -2.36 8.09
C PRO A 255 -72.61 -1.78 6.90
N TRP A 256 -72.79 -2.60 5.87
CA TRP A 256 -73.62 -2.29 4.69
C TRP A 256 -75.09 -2.05 5.08
N PRO A 257 -75.85 -1.07 4.52
CA PRO A 257 -75.57 -0.27 3.32
C PRO A 257 -75.33 1.25 3.50
N VAL A 258 -75.55 1.88 4.66
CA VAL A 258 -75.95 3.31 4.65
C VAL A 258 -74.83 4.35 4.76
N ASP A 259 -73.70 4.10 5.45
CA ASP A 259 -72.64 5.12 5.56
C ASP A 259 -71.23 4.51 5.43
N ARG A 260 -70.59 4.68 4.26
CA ARG A 260 -69.23 4.16 4.02
C ARG A 260 -68.20 5.25 4.26
N SER A 261 -67.39 5.10 5.30
CA SER A 261 -66.12 5.80 5.40
C SER A 261 -64.99 4.80 5.13
N VAL A 262 -64.22 5.04 4.06
CA VAL A 262 -62.97 4.30 3.81
C VAL A 262 -61.84 5.09 4.43
N LEU A 263 -61.24 4.54 5.48
CA LEU A 263 -60.06 5.12 6.11
C LEU A 263 -58.82 4.62 5.37
N VAL A 264 -58.08 5.55 4.77
CA VAL A 264 -56.77 5.29 4.15
C VAL A 264 -55.70 5.62 5.18
N ILE A 265 -55.08 4.59 5.75
CA ILE A 265 -53.94 4.77 6.66
C ILE A 265 -52.67 4.59 5.84
N GLN A 266 -51.96 5.70 5.61
CA GLN A 266 -50.63 5.69 5.01
C GLN A 266 -49.58 5.89 6.11
N THR A 267 -48.61 4.99 6.19
CA THR A 267 -47.55 5.12 7.20
C THR A 267 -46.27 4.43 6.76
N ASP A 268 -45.15 4.99 7.18
CA ASP A 268 -43.81 4.45 6.98
C ASP A 268 -43.37 3.56 8.16
N ARG A 269 -44.26 3.30 9.13
CA ARG A 269 -44.00 2.44 10.30
C ARG A 269 -44.77 1.12 10.19
N PRO A 270 -44.10 -0.01 9.89
CA PRO A 270 -44.77 -1.30 9.73
C PRO A 270 -45.41 -1.79 11.04
N ASP A 271 -44.81 -1.47 12.19
CA ASP A 271 -45.35 -1.83 13.52
C ASP A 271 -46.67 -1.11 13.82
N ALA A 272 -46.83 0.12 13.32
CA ALA A 272 -48.09 0.85 13.45
C ALA A 272 -49.21 0.15 12.66
N LEU A 273 -48.91 -0.34 11.45
CA LEU A 273 -49.87 -1.14 10.66
C LEU A 273 -50.19 -2.49 11.32
N ALA A 274 -49.19 -3.16 11.88
CA ALA A 274 -49.37 -4.42 12.59
C ALA A 274 -50.25 -4.26 13.83
N SER A 275 -50.08 -3.16 14.58
CA SER A 275 -50.92 -2.87 15.77
C SER A 275 -52.37 -2.54 15.40
N VAL A 276 -52.61 -1.80 14.32
CA VAL A 276 -53.96 -1.54 13.81
C VAL A 276 -54.63 -2.83 13.33
N ARG A 277 -53.88 -3.71 12.64
CA ARG A 277 -54.37 -5.03 12.23
C ARG A 277 -54.76 -5.89 13.43
N ARG A 278 -53.92 -5.91 14.47
CA ARG A 278 -54.16 -6.70 15.68
C ARG A 278 -55.43 -6.23 16.39
N ARG A 279 -55.60 -4.93 16.61
CA ARG A 279 -56.82 -4.37 17.22
C ARG A 279 -58.08 -4.67 16.40
N HIS A 280 -58.00 -4.58 15.08
CA HIS A 280 -59.13 -4.92 14.21
C HIS A 280 -59.50 -6.40 14.31
N ALA A 281 -58.52 -7.31 14.38
CA ALA A 281 -58.76 -8.73 14.57
C ALA A 281 -59.43 -9.02 15.93
N GLU A 282 -58.93 -8.38 17.00
CA GLU A 282 -59.49 -8.48 18.37
C GLU A 282 -60.95 -7.98 18.42
N GLN A 283 -61.26 -6.85 17.79
CA GLN A 283 -62.62 -6.29 17.76
C GLN A 283 -63.59 -7.12 16.90
N THR A 284 -63.10 -7.75 15.83
CA THR A 284 -63.93 -8.64 15.00
C THR A 284 -64.29 -9.91 15.77
N ALA A 285 -63.29 -10.52 16.44
CA ALA A 285 -63.51 -11.70 17.29
C ALA A 285 -64.50 -11.41 18.44
N ALA A 286 -64.35 -10.27 19.13
CA ALA A 286 -65.27 -9.87 20.20
C ALA A 286 -66.70 -9.61 19.71
N SER A 287 -66.87 -9.12 18.48
CA SER A 287 -68.19 -8.90 17.88
C SER A 287 -68.87 -10.22 17.51
N GLU A 288 -68.10 -11.19 16.96
CA GLU A 288 -68.60 -12.53 16.64
C GLU A 288 -68.98 -13.32 17.91
N GLU A 289 -68.23 -13.18 19.00
CA GLU A 289 -68.58 -13.77 20.30
C GLU A 289 -69.86 -13.18 20.90
N GLN A 290 -70.09 -11.87 20.76
CA GLN A 290 -71.34 -11.24 21.18
C GLN A 290 -72.55 -11.66 20.33
N GLU A 291 -72.35 -11.87 19.03
CA GLU A 291 -73.40 -12.31 18.10
C GLU A 291 -73.76 -13.79 18.30
N GLN A 292 -72.84 -14.62 18.80
CA GLN A 292 -73.10 -16.02 19.17
C GLN A 292 -73.72 -16.18 20.57
N ALA A 293 -73.59 -15.17 21.44
CA ALA A 293 -74.13 -15.17 22.80
C ALA A 293 -75.55 -14.55 22.90
N ALA A 294 -76.06 -13.97 21.81
CA ALA A 294 -77.40 -13.37 21.68
C ALA A 294 -78.37 -14.33 20.98
#